data_AF-A0A835CBS4-F1
#
_entry.id   AF-A0A835CBS4-F1
#
_cell.length_a   1.000
_cell.length_b   1.000
_cell.length_c   1.000
_cell.angle_alpha   90.00
_cell.angle_beta   90.00
_cell.angle_gamma   90.00
#
_symmetry.space_group_name_H-M   'P 1'
#
loop_
_entity.id
_entity.type
_entity.pdbx_description
1 polymer ?
#
loop_
_entity_poly.entity_id
_entity_poly.type
_entity_poly.pdbx_seq_one_letter_code
_entity_poly.pdbx_strand_id
1 'polypeptide(L)' 'MAAGGMPADSASVGEFGCNEHLSGSYKGVCFSLINDGSCNSACLNESSDNISGECNFLQCWCESICPPETVAAASAPTPA' A
#
# COMPACT_ATOMS: atom_id res chain seq x y z
N MET A 1 -5.16 -2.95 31.09
CA MET A 1 -5.12 -1.65 30.41
C MET A 1 -4.31 -1.82 29.14
N ALA A 2 -4.97 -2.04 28.01
CA ALA A 2 -4.34 -2.16 26.71
C ALA A 2 -4.77 -0.95 25.87
N ALA A 3 -3.79 -0.24 25.33
CA ALA A 3 -3.98 0.92 24.47
C ALA A 3 -3.52 0.57 23.05
N GLY A 4 -4.22 1.14 22.07
CA GLY A 4 -3.84 1.19 20.65
C GLY A 4 -4.69 0.26 19.79
N GLY A 5 -5.43 0.71 18.78
CA GLY A 5 -5.58 2.04 18.20
C GLY A 5 -6.32 1.87 16.86
N MET A 6 -7.44 2.58 16.72
CA MET A 6 -8.26 2.91 15.54
C MET A 6 -8.44 1.92 14.37
N PRO A 7 -9.68 1.49 14.08
CA PRO A 7 -10.06 1.07 12.73
C PRO A 7 -10.12 2.29 11.81
N ALA A 8 -9.32 2.30 10.75
CA ALA A 8 -9.49 3.24 9.64
C ALA A 8 -10.49 2.64 8.65
N ASP A 9 -11.74 3.15 8.70
CA ASP A 9 -12.76 2.93 7.68
C ASP A 9 -12.50 3.90 6.51
N SER A 10 -12.49 3.40 5.28
CA SER A 10 -12.63 4.22 4.08
C SER A 10 -13.27 3.40 2.98
N ALA A 11 -14.59 3.51 2.85
CA ALA A 11 -15.32 3.10 1.65
C ALA A 11 -14.85 3.91 0.43
N SER A 12 -14.80 3.29 -0.75
CA SER A 12 -15.53 3.73 -1.98
C SER A 12 -14.87 3.24 -3.29
N VAL A 13 -15.66 2.51 -4.08
CA VAL A 13 -15.70 2.41 -5.56
C VAL A 13 -14.42 2.71 -6.34
N GLY A 14 -13.83 1.64 -6.89
CA GLY A 14 -12.91 1.71 -8.02
C GLY A 14 -11.95 0.51 -8.06
N GLU A 15 -11.85 -0.18 -9.20
CA GLU A 15 -10.83 -1.20 -9.50
C GLU A 15 -9.45 -0.54 -9.71
N PHE A 16 -9.03 0.34 -8.81
CA PHE A 16 -7.78 1.09 -8.84
C PHE A 16 -7.01 0.75 -7.55
N GLY A 17 -5.67 0.64 -7.59
CA GLY A 17 -4.86 0.01 -6.53
C GLY A 17 -5.30 0.38 -5.12
N CYS A 18 -5.56 -0.63 -4.27
CA CYS A 18 -6.23 -0.39 -2.99
C CYS A 18 -5.35 0.28 -1.94
N ASN A 19 -4.04 0.42 -2.17
CA ASN A 19 -3.14 1.11 -1.24
C ASN A 19 -2.03 1.81 -2.01
N GLU A 20 -2.07 3.14 -2.00
CA GLU A 20 -0.92 3.98 -2.29
C GLU A 20 -0.18 4.24 -0.98
N HIS A 21 1.12 3.99 -0.93
CA HIS A 21 1.93 4.30 0.24
C HIS A 21 3.23 4.98 -0.15
N LEU A 22 3.80 5.77 0.76
CA LEU A 22 5.13 6.33 0.56
C LEU A 22 6.17 5.21 0.55
N SER A 23 7.08 5.24 -0.42
CA SER A 23 8.21 4.30 -0.42
C SER A 23 9.12 4.58 0.77
N GLY A 24 9.37 3.56 1.58
CA GLY A 24 10.34 3.63 2.67
C GLY A 24 11.79 3.48 2.16
N SER A 25 11.95 2.91 0.96
CA SER A 25 13.26 2.62 0.36
C SER A 25 13.79 3.75 -0.52
N TYR A 26 12.90 4.56 -1.10
CA TYR A 26 13.30 5.67 -1.96
C TYR A 26 13.79 6.87 -1.13
N LYS A 27 15.00 7.36 -1.43
CA LYS A 27 15.62 8.46 -0.67
C LYS A 27 15.89 9.66 -1.55
N GLY A 28 15.32 10.80 -1.16
CA GLY A 28 15.48 12.08 -1.84
C GLY A 28 14.19 12.59 -2.46
N VAL A 29 14.31 13.68 -3.21
CA VAL A 29 13.19 14.33 -3.89
C VAL A 29 12.86 13.56 -5.17
N CYS A 30 11.61 13.17 -5.33
CA CYS A 30 11.12 12.47 -6.50
C CYS A 30 10.52 13.45 -7.50
N PHE A 31 11.10 13.57 -8.69
CA PHE A 31 10.54 14.39 -9.78
C PHE A 31 9.92 13.49 -10.84
N SER A 32 8.60 13.59 -11.11
CA SER A 32 7.90 12.73 -12.07
C SER A 32 8.44 12.82 -13.50
N LEU A 33 9.16 13.90 -13.83
CA LEU A 33 9.80 14.07 -15.14
C LEU A 33 11.16 13.35 -15.28
N ILE A 34 11.77 12.91 -14.18
CA ILE A 34 13.18 12.47 -14.14
C ILE A 34 13.34 11.15 -13.38
N ASN A 35 12.62 10.97 -12.28
CA ASN A 35 12.82 9.91 -11.30
C ASN A 35 11.68 8.89 -11.25
N ASP A 36 10.66 9.03 -12.10
CA ASP A 36 9.49 8.16 -12.08
C ASP A 36 9.87 6.68 -12.24
N GLY A 37 10.73 6.37 -13.21
CA GLY A 37 11.25 5.00 -13.38
C GLY A 37 12.12 4.50 -12.22
N SER A 38 12.84 5.40 -11.54
CA SER A 38 13.61 5.05 -10.33
C SER A 38 12.70 4.77 -9.14
N CYS A 39 11.62 5.53 -9.00
CA CYS A 39 10.60 5.33 -7.99
C CYS A 39 9.87 4.00 -8.22
N ASN A 40 9.45 3.74 -9.45
CA ASN A 40 8.83 2.48 -9.84
C ASN A 40 9.71 1.26 -9.48
N SER A 41 10.99 1.27 -9.88
CA SER A 41 11.92 0.19 -9.52
C SER A 41 12.13 0.07 -8.00
N ALA A 42 12.17 1.19 -7.27
CA ALA A 42 12.29 1.14 -5.82
C ALA A 42 11.06 0.49 -5.17
N CYS A 43 9.86 0.83 -5.62
CA CYS A 43 8.61 0.24 -5.14
C CYS A 43 8.54 -1.27 -5.40
N LEU A 44 8.87 -1.71 -6.62
CA LEU A 44 8.93 -3.13 -6.99
C LEU A 44 9.98 -3.92 -6.20
N ASN A 45 11.10 -3.28 -5.84
CA ASN A 45 12.14 -3.90 -5.02
C ASN A 45 11.80 -3.86 -3.51
N GLU A 46 10.99 -2.89 -3.08
CA GLU A 46 10.59 -2.73 -1.68
C GLU A 46 9.67 -3.87 -1.23
N SER A 47 8.65 -4.18 -2.03
CA SER A 47 7.75 -5.28 -1.77
C SER A 47 7.29 -5.95 -3.06
N SER A 48 7.12 -7.26 -3.01
CA SER A 48 6.53 -8.05 -4.11
C SER A 48 5.03 -7.76 -4.30
N ASP A 49 4.38 -7.16 -3.29
CA ASP A 49 2.98 -6.74 -3.34
C ASP A 49 2.80 -5.42 -4.11
N ASN A 50 3.89 -4.67 -4.32
CA ASN A 50 3.88 -3.43 -5.10
C ASN A 50 3.90 -3.75 -6.59
N ILE A 51 3.03 -3.09 -7.35
CA ILE A 51 2.92 -3.25 -8.80
C ILE A 51 3.45 -2.07 -9.58
N SER A 52 3.40 -0.90 -8.97
CA SER A 52 3.80 0.33 -9.62
C SER A 52 4.30 1.33 -8.59
N GLY A 53 4.81 2.44 -9.10
CA GLY A 53 5.29 3.53 -8.27
C GLY A 53 5.55 4.75 -9.13
N GLU A 54 5.22 5.90 -8.59
CA GLU A 54 5.24 7.19 -9.28
C GLU A 54 5.71 8.30 -8.33
N CYS A 55 6.32 9.32 -8.90
CA CYS A 55 6.65 10.51 -8.13
C CYS A 55 5.39 11.38 -7.96
N ASN A 56 4.94 11.57 -6.73
CA ASN A 56 3.84 12.47 -6.39
C ASN A 56 4.20 13.38 -5.21
N PHE A 57 3.84 14.66 -5.26
CA PHE A 57 4.21 15.67 -4.27
C PHE A 57 5.70 15.65 -3.86
N LEU A 58 6.61 15.56 -4.84
CA LEU A 58 8.06 15.51 -4.61
C LEU A 58 8.54 14.27 -3.82
N GLN A 59 7.69 13.26 -3.68
CA GLN A 59 7.93 12.02 -2.95
C GLN A 59 7.62 10.81 -3.84
N CYS A 60 8.21 9.66 -3.54
CA CYS A 60 7.94 8.43 -4.27
C CYS A 60 6.78 7.70 -3.61
N TRP A 61 5.73 7.44 -4.36
CA TRP A 61 4.56 6.69 -3.94
C TRP A 61 4.55 5.34 -4.66
N CYS A 62 4.25 4.29 -3.91
CA CYS A 62 4.12 2.93 -4.40
C CYS A 62 2.65 2.55 -4.40
N GLU A 63 2.23 1.84 -5.43
CA GLU A 63 0.90 1.26 -5.53
C GLU A 63 1.00 -0.25 -5.32
N SER A 64 0.19 -0.78 -4.41
CA SER A 64 0.12 -2.22 -4.13
C SER A 64 -1.16 -2.84 -4.67
N ILE A 65 -1.05 -4.11 -5.09
CA ILE A 65 -2.24 -4.94 -5.35
C ILE A 65 -2.96 -5.17 -4.04
N CYS A 66 -4.28 -5.00 -4.07
CA CYS A 66 -5.14 -5.40 -2.97
C CYS A 66 -5.02 -6.91 -2.78
N PRO A 67 -4.74 -7.42 -1.57
CA PRO A 67 -4.90 -8.84 -1.33
C PRO A 67 -6.36 -9.21 -1.68
N PRO A 68 -6.59 -10.28 -2.46
CA PRO A 68 -7.96 -10.75 -2.69
C PRO A 68 -8.56 -11.01 -1.31
N GLU A 69 -9.79 -10.54 -1.08
CA GLU A 69 -10.53 -10.70 0.18
C GLU A 69 -10.43 -12.16 0.63
N THR A 70 -9.43 -12.48 1.44
CA THR A 70 -9.35 -13.76 2.10
C THR A 70 -10.27 -13.59 3.26
N VAL A 71 -11.54 -13.97 3.04
CA VAL A 71 -12.58 -14.08 4.05
C VAL A 71 -11.92 -14.63 5.30
N ALA A 72 -11.70 -13.75 6.27
CA ALA A 72 -11.26 -14.15 7.59
C ALA A 72 -12.41 -14.99 8.14
N ALA A 73 -12.33 -16.30 7.92
CA ALA A 73 -13.24 -17.26 8.50
C ALA A 73 -13.02 -17.17 10.01
N ALA A 74 -13.80 -16.31 10.65
CA ALA A 74 -13.94 -16.24 12.09
C ALA A 74 -14.46 -17.60 12.53
N SER A 75 -13.54 -18.51 12.85
CA SER A 75 -13.84 -19.80 13.44
C SER A 75 -14.36 -19.53 14.85
N ALA A 76 -15.65 -19.25 14.95
CA ALA A 76 -16.34 -19.20 16.21
C ALA A 76 -16.26 -20.59 16.86
N PRO A 77 -15.83 -20.72 18.11
CA PRO A 77 -15.84 -21.99 18.80
C PRO A 77 -17.29 -22.48 18.99
N THR A 78 -17.54 -23.73 18.64
CA THR A 78 -18.80 -24.43 18.87
C THR A 78 -19.10 -24.48 20.38
N PRO A 79 -20.26 -24.00 20.87
CA PRO A 79 -20.67 -24.23 22.25
C PRO A 79 -21.01 -25.72 22.46
N ALA A 80 -20.57 -26.26 23.59
CA ALA A 80 -20.85 -27.62 24.04
C ALA A 80 -22.28 -27.80 24.57
#